data_AF-A0A7R9QQG9-F1
#
_entry.id   AF-A0A7R9QQG9-F1
#
_cell.length_a   1.000
_cell.length_b   1.000
_cell.length_c   1.000
_cell.angle_alpha   90.00
_cell.angle_beta   90.00
_cell.angle_gamma   90.00
#
_symmetry.space_group_name_H-M   'P 1'
#
loop_
_entity.id
_entity.type
_entity.pdbx_description
1 polymer ?
#
loop_
_entity_poly.entity_id
_entity_poly.type
_entity_poly.pdbx_seq_one_letter_code
_entity_poly.pdbx_strand_id
1 'polypeptide(L)'
;MSSALDQLETNLESLTENVRQLGIIVSDFQPQGQGQTALNHKLNQIVTSLQDIDRIKNEMNGKNSDIQVPLEVFDDHRYTSDVSPKRCDKTTWLLPSLGVNICKDCMEKALQKNELMKGKIDSYRRFKAMLLVELSKVFPNEMGKYRAVRGDERSSN
;
A
#
# COMPACT_ATOMS: atom_id res chain seq x y z
N MET A 1 -10.24 -21.29 -9.27
CA MET A 1 -10.09 -20.27 -10.33
C MET A 1 -8.91 -19.42 -9.92
N SER A 2 -7.80 -19.50 -10.65
CA SER A 2 -6.60 -18.71 -10.35
C SER A 2 -6.93 -17.24 -10.61
N SER A 3 -6.64 -16.38 -9.64
CA SER A 3 -6.92 -14.94 -9.71
C SER A 3 -6.07 -14.31 -10.83
N ALA A 4 -6.50 -13.18 -11.39
CA ALA A 4 -5.70 -12.46 -12.38
C ALA A 4 -4.31 -12.07 -11.84
N LEU A 5 -4.18 -11.91 -10.52
CA LEU A 5 -2.90 -11.69 -9.83
C LEU A 5 -2.02 -12.94 -9.84
N ASP A 6 -2.60 -14.12 -9.60
CA ASP A 6 -1.84 -15.39 -9.63
C ASP A 6 -1.31 -15.67 -11.05
N GLN A 7 -2.09 -15.29 -12.08
CA GLN A 7 -1.66 -15.38 -13.48
C GLN A 7 -0.53 -14.40 -13.79
N LEU A 8 -0.61 -13.19 -13.26
CA LEU A 8 0.47 -12.20 -13.40
C LEU A 8 1.74 -12.67 -12.69
N GLU A 9 1.62 -13.18 -11.46
CA GLU A 9 2.72 -13.72 -10.66
C GLU A 9 3.44 -14.85 -11.42
N THR A 10 2.69 -15.85 -11.89
CA THR A 10 3.24 -16.98 -12.66
C THR A 10 4.00 -16.50 -13.91
N ASN A 11 3.48 -15.50 -14.63
CA ASN A 11 4.13 -14.95 -15.80
C ASN A 11 5.41 -14.15 -15.46
N LEU A 12 5.41 -13.43 -14.35
CA LEU A 12 6.61 -12.71 -13.86
C LEU A 12 7.71 -13.67 -13.42
N GLU A 13 7.36 -14.77 -12.74
CA GLU A 13 8.31 -15.83 -12.38
C GLU A 13 8.91 -16.48 -13.64
N SER A 14 8.05 -16.83 -14.61
CA SER A 14 8.49 -17.40 -15.89
C SER A 14 9.39 -16.44 -16.67
N LEU A 15 9.06 -15.15 -16.72
CA LEU A 15 9.88 -14.12 -17.37
C LEU A 15 11.25 -14.01 -16.69
N THR A 16 11.29 -13.99 -15.36
CA THR A 16 12.54 -13.91 -14.58
C THR A 16 13.44 -15.09 -14.90
N GLU A 17 12.88 -16.29 -14.95
CA GLU A 17 13.62 -17.50 -15.32
C GLU A 17 14.06 -17.47 -16.80
N ASN A 18 13.23 -16.95 -17.70
CA ASN A 18 13.58 -16.79 -19.11
C ASN A 18 14.78 -15.84 -19.30
N VAL A 19 14.83 -14.75 -18.56
CA VAL A 19 15.96 -13.80 -18.55
C VAL A 19 17.22 -14.44 -17.95
N ARG A 20 17.09 -15.23 -16.89
CA ARG A 20 18.22 -15.99 -16.31
C ARG A 20 18.82 -16.97 -17.32
N GLN A 21 17.97 -17.74 -17.99
CA GLN A 21 18.39 -18.69 -19.03
C GLN A 21 19.04 -17.97 -20.22
N LEU A 22 18.51 -16.82 -20.64
CA LEU A 22 19.16 -15.98 -21.66
C LEU A 22 20.59 -15.59 -21.22
N GLY A 23 20.77 -15.19 -19.96
CA GLY A 23 22.09 -14.89 -19.41
C GLY A 23 23.08 -16.06 -19.50
N ILE A 24 22.61 -17.29 -19.30
CA ILE A 24 23.43 -18.50 -19.48
C ILE A 24 23.79 -18.72 -20.96
N ILE A 25 22.80 -18.64 -21.86
CA ILE A 25 23.00 -18.83 -23.30
C ILE A 25 24.02 -17.82 -23.86
N VAL A 26 23.96 -16.57 -23.38
CA VAL A 26 24.90 -15.51 -23.79
C VAL A 26 26.29 -15.74 -23.20
N SER A 27 26.38 -16.23 -21.96
CA SER A 27 27.66 -16.50 -21.30
C SER A 27 28.42 -17.67 -21.96
N ASP A 28 27.71 -18.72 -22.35
CA ASP A 28 28.27 -19.93 -22.98
C ASP A 28 28.08 -19.92 -24.50
N PHE A 29 28.06 -18.74 -25.12
CA PHE A 29 27.71 -18.61 -26.53
C PHE A 29 28.76 -19.26 -27.46
N GLN A 30 28.31 -20.24 -28.25
CA GLN A 30 29.13 -20.90 -29.27
C GLN A 30 28.67 -20.47 -30.67
N PRO A 31 29.50 -19.72 -31.44
CA PRO A 31 29.12 -19.20 -32.75
C PRO A 31 29.02 -20.28 -33.84
N GLN A 32 29.62 -21.45 -33.64
CA GLN A 32 29.53 -22.59 -34.55
C GLN A 32 28.46 -23.57 -34.07
N GLY A 33 27.18 -23.33 -34.41
CA GLY A 33 26.10 -24.29 -34.11
C GLY A 33 24.73 -23.67 -33.79
N GLN A 34 23.94 -24.39 -32.98
CA GLN A 34 22.57 -24.06 -32.58
C GLN A 34 22.45 -22.84 -31.63
N GLY A 35 23.57 -22.27 -31.18
CA GLY A 35 23.59 -21.16 -30.21
C GLY A 35 22.83 -19.92 -30.65
N GLN A 36 22.95 -19.53 -31.93
CA GLN A 36 22.21 -18.39 -32.47
C GLN A 36 20.69 -18.65 -32.53
N THR A 37 20.29 -19.87 -32.89
CA THR A 37 18.87 -20.27 -32.95
C THR A 37 18.25 -20.31 -31.56
N ALA A 38 18.97 -20.85 -30.57
CA ALA A 38 18.54 -20.88 -29.17
C ALA A 38 18.40 -19.46 -28.59
N LEU A 39 19.35 -18.57 -28.88
CA LEU A 39 19.29 -17.16 -28.50
C LEU A 39 18.06 -16.47 -29.09
N ASN A 40 17.85 -16.59 -30.40
CA ASN A 40 16.71 -15.97 -31.08
C ASN A 40 15.38 -16.51 -30.56
N HIS A 41 15.28 -17.81 -30.30
CA HIS A 41 14.09 -18.41 -29.69
C HIS A 41 13.82 -17.82 -28.31
N LYS A 42 14.85 -17.69 -27.47
CA LYS A 42 14.71 -17.14 -26.12
C LYS A 42 14.34 -15.66 -26.12
N LEU A 43 14.91 -14.87 -27.03
CA LEU A 43 14.55 -13.47 -27.21
C LEU A 43 13.08 -13.30 -27.61
N ASN A 44 12.62 -14.09 -28.59
CA ASN A 44 11.22 -14.08 -28.99
C ASN A 44 10.29 -14.49 -27.83
N GLN A 45 10.69 -15.51 -27.04
CA GLN A 45 9.94 -15.92 -25.86
C GLN A 45 9.81 -14.79 -24.83
N ILE A 46 10.88 -14.03 -24.57
CA ILE A 46 10.84 -12.86 -23.67
C ILE A 46 9.93 -11.76 -24.22
N VAL A 47 9.99 -11.50 -25.54
CA VAL A 47 9.10 -10.52 -26.18
C VAL A 47 7.64 -10.91 -26.02
N THR A 48 7.28 -12.18 -26.27
CA THR A 48 5.93 -12.68 -26.04
C THR A 48 5.52 -12.56 -24.58
N SER A 49 6.38 -12.95 -23.62
CA SER A 49 6.09 -12.81 -22.19
C SER A 49 5.83 -11.35 -21.77
N LEU A 50 6.59 -10.39 -22.33
CA LEU A 50 6.36 -8.96 -22.05
C LEU A 50 5.03 -8.46 -22.64
N GLN A 51 4.65 -8.92 -23.83
CA GLN A 51 3.35 -8.62 -24.43
C GLN A 51 2.19 -9.20 -23.62
N ASP A 52 2.34 -10.42 -23.11
CA ASP A 52 1.34 -11.07 -22.27
C ASP A 52 1.18 -10.36 -20.93
N ILE A 53 2.27 -9.90 -20.31
CA ILE A 53 2.23 -9.10 -19.08
C ILE A 53 1.50 -7.78 -19.31
N ASP A 54 1.76 -7.08 -20.41
CA ASP A 54 1.07 -5.82 -20.72
C ASP A 54 -0.44 -6.05 -20.94
N ARG A 55 -0.80 -7.15 -21.61
CA ARG A 55 -2.19 -7.56 -21.77
C ARG A 55 -2.87 -7.84 -20.43
N ILE A 56 -2.26 -8.65 -19.56
CA ILE A 56 -2.81 -8.99 -18.25
C ILE A 56 -2.96 -7.73 -17.40
N LYS A 57 -1.97 -6.83 -17.43
CA LYS A 57 -2.04 -5.53 -16.77
C LYS A 57 -3.26 -4.71 -17.24
N ASN A 58 -3.51 -4.65 -18.54
CA ASN A 58 -4.66 -3.94 -19.10
C ASN A 58 -5.99 -4.60 -18.71
N GLU A 59 -6.04 -5.94 -18.68
CA GLU A 59 -7.21 -6.70 -18.22
C GLU A 59 -7.48 -6.48 -16.72
N MET A 60 -6.44 -6.40 -15.88
CA MET A 60 -6.56 -6.03 -14.48
C MET A 60 -7.04 -4.59 -14.31
N ASN A 61 -6.50 -3.63 -15.06
CA ASN A 61 -6.92 -2.22 -14.96
C ASN A 61 -8.36 -2.00 -15.44
N GLY A 62 -8.84 -2.81 -16.40
CA GLY A 62 -10.20 -2.73 -16.93
C GLY A 62 -11.27 -3.47 -16.11
N LYS A 63 -10.89 -4.54 -15.37
CA LYS A 63 -11.83 -5.34 -14.56
C LYS A 63 -11.70 -5.13 -13.05
N ASN A 64 -10.52 -4.77 -12.56
CA ASN A 64 -10.16 -4.63 -11.15
C ASN A 64 -9.67 -3.21 -10.86
N SER A 65 -10.52 -2.20 -11.10
CA SER A 65 -10.28 -0.81 -10.72
C SER A 65 -10.06 -0.59 -9.21
N ASP A 66 -10.18 -1.64 -8.39
CA ASP A 66 -10.07 -1.59 -6.94
C ASP A 66 -8.63 -1.70 -6.40
N ILE A 67 -7.64 -2.10 -7.23
CA ILE A 67 -6.26 -2.23 -6.77
C ILE A 67 -5.46 -0.98 -7.17
N GLN A 68 -5.49 0.02 -6.28
CA GLN A 68 -4.57 1.16 -6.34
C GLN A 68 -3.40 0.91 -5.40
N VAL A 69 -2.18 0.98 -5.93
CA VAL A 69 -0.95 0.88 -5.14
C VAL A 69 -0.54 2.31 -4.73
N PRO A 70 -0.61 2.67 -3.45
CA PRO A 70 -0.19 3.99 -2.98
C PRO A 70 1.29 4.24 -3.30
N LEU A 71 1.64 5.49 -3.64
CA LEU A 71 3.02 5.84 -4.01
C LEU A 71 4.00 5.66 -2.84
N GLU A 72 3.49 5.76 -1.61
CA GLU A 72 4.26 5.52 -0.39
C GLU A 72 4.86 4.10 -0.32
N VAL A 73 4.29 3.14 -1.07
CA VAL A 73 4.85 1.78 -1.19
C VAL A 73 6.15 1.78 -1.99
N PHE A 74 6.31 2.71 -2.93
CA PHE A 74 7.50 2.84 -3.78
C PHE A 74 8.55 3.78 -3.19
N ASP A 75 8.13 4.77 -2.38
CA ASP A 75 8.99 5.82 -1.83
C ASP A 75 9.64 5.46 -0.48
N ASP A 76 9.21 4.40 0.22
CA ASP A 76 9.70 4.11 1.56
C ASP A 76 11.08 3.43 1.56
N HIS A 77 12.10 4.22 1.21
CA HIS A 77 13.52 3.90 1.40
C HIS A 77 13.90 3.64 2.88
N ARG A 78 12.99 3.83 3.85
CA ARG A 78 13.22 3.52 5.28
C ARG A 78 13.40 2.02 5.58
N TYR A 79 13.07 1.14 4.64
CA TYR A 79 13.43 -0.29 4.72
C TYR A 79 14.69 -0.66 3.91
N THR A 80 15.28 0.31 3.21
CA THR A 80 16.62 0.18 2.58
C THR A 80 17.73 0.76 3.45
N SER A 81 17.40 1.45 4.55
CA SER A 81 18.35 2.31 5.28
C SER A 81 19.10 1.65 6.46
N ASP A 82 18.99 0.34 6.68
CA ASP A 82 20.06 -0.42 7.37
C ASP A 82 20.87 -1.26 6.38
N VAL A 83 20.92 -0.82 5.12
CA VAL A 83 21.91 -1.29 4.17
C VAL A 83 22.61 -0.04 3.67
N SER A 84 23.87 0.08 4.10
CA SER A 84 24.87 0.93 3.44
C SER A 84 24.74 0.85 1.90
N PRO A 85 25.26 1.79 1.10
CA PRO A 85 25.13 1.79 -0.37
C PRO A 85 25.77 0.60 -1.12
N LYS A 86 26.09 -0.51 -0.44
CA LYS A 86 26.79 -1.70 -0.93
C LYS A 86 25.95 -2.96 -0.74
N ARG A 87 24.88 -3.09 -1.51
CA ARG A 87 24.31 -4.33 -2.07
C ARG A 87 22.83 -4.11 -2.32
N CYS A 88 22.52 -3.71 -3.54
CA CYS A 88 21.32 -4.13 -4.23
C CYS A 88 21.37 -5.65 -4.41
N ASP A 89 21.17 -6.39 -3.32
CA ASP A 89 20.84 -7.80 -3.35
C ASP A 89 19.34 -7.91 -3.72
N LYS A 90 19.05 -8.62 -4.80
CA LYS A 90 17.69 -8.85 -5.33
C LYS A 90 16.74 -9.49 -4.30
N THR A 91 17.27 -10.07 -3.22
CA THR A 91 16.52 -10.73 -2.14
C THR A 91 15.83 -9.74 -1.20
N THR A 92 16.29 -8.48 -1.11
CA THR A 92 15.67 -7.46 -0.25
C THR A 92 14.28 -7.03 -0.74
N TRP A 93 14.03 -7.12 -2.05
CA TRP A 93 12.72 -6.81 -2.66
C TRP A 93 11.72 -7.96 -2.59
N LEU A 94 12.18 -9.17 -2.24
CA LEU A 94 11.36 -10.39 -2.22
C LEU A 94 10.78 -10.71 -0.85
N LEU A 95 11.05 -9.88 0.15
CA LEU A 95 10.56 -10.10 1.51
C LEU A 95 9.06 -9.76 1.58
N PRO A 96 8.16 -10.75 1.79
CA PRO A 96 6.75 -10.50 2.00
C PRO A 96 6.49 -9.57 3.20
N SER A 97 7.50 -9.42 4.07
CA SER A 97 7.46 -8.52 5.21
C SER A 97 7.39 -7.04 4.83
N LEU A 98 7.82 -6.61 3.64
CA LEU A 98 7.74 -5.19 3.25
C LEU A 98 6.27 -4.72 3.13
N GLY A 99 5.45 -5.48 2.40
CA GLY A 99 4.01 -5.21 2.28
C GLY A 99 3.26 -5.40 3.60
N VAL A 100 3.64 -6.39 4.40
CA VAL A 100 3.06 -6.61 5.74
C VAL A 100 3.39 -5.45 6.69
N ASN A 101 4.60 -4.91 6.64
CA ASN A 101 5.03 -3.80 7.48
C ASN A 101 4.31 -2.49 7.12
N ILE A 102 4.12 -2.18 5.83
CA ILE A 102 3.39 -0.98 5.41
C ILE A 102 1.91 -1.06 5.85
N CYS A 103 1.27 -2.21 5.65
CA CYS A 103 -0.10 -2.45 6.10
C CYS A 103 -0.22 -2.33 7.63
N LYS A 104 0.75 -2.89 8.36
CA LYS A 104 0.84 -2.81 9.81
C LYS A 104 0.99 -1.36 10.29
N ASP A 105 1.96 -0.63 9.75
CA ASP A 105 2.23 0.77 10.10
C ASP A 105 1.02 1.67 9.80
N CYS A 106 0.34 1.45 8.68
CA CYS A 106 -0.88 2.16 8.34
C CYS A 106 -1.98 1.90 9.38
N MET A 107 -2.18 0.64 9.77
CA MET A 107 -3.16 0.24 10.78
C MET A 107 -2.84 0.84 12.16
N GLU A 108 -1.58 0.77 12.59
CA GLU A 108 -1.13 1.32 13.87
C GLU A 108 -1.29 2.85 13.92
N LYS A 109 -0.92 3.57 12.85
CA LYS A 109 -1.15 5.01 12.73
C LYS A 109 -2.63 5.37 12.79
N ALA A 110 -3.50 4.58 12.15
CA ALA A 110 -4.94 4.78 12.20
C ALA A 110 -5.48 4.58 13.63
N LEU A 111 -5.07 3.52 14.31
CA LEU A 111 -5.44 3.27 15.71
C LEU A 111 -4.98 4.40 16.64
N GLN A 112 -3.72 4.84 16.51
CA GLN A 112 -3.19 5.93 17.30
C GLN A 112 -3.96 7.24 17.08
N LYS A 113 -4.28 7.57 15.82
CA LYS A 113 -5.10 8.74 15.50
C LYS A 113 -6.51 8.64 16.09
N ASN A 114 -7.12 7.47 16.07
CA ASN A 114 -8.46 7.25 16.63
C ASN A 114 -8.47 7.49 18.15
N GLU A 115 -7.50 6.95 18.88
CA GLU A 115 -7.37 7.18 20.33
C GLU A 115 -7.11 8.66 20.65
N LEU A 116 -6.25 9.32 19.87
CA LEU A 116 -6.02 10.77 20.02
C LEU A 116 -7.28 11.59 19.75
N MET A 117 -8.06 11.27 18.71
CA MET A 117 -9.31 11.95 18.42
C MET A 117 -10.35 11.72 19.51
N LYS A 118 -10.47 10.49 20.01
CA LYS A 118 -11.34 10.16 21.13
C LYS A 118 -11.01 10.98 22.38
N GLY A 119 -9.72 11.04 22.75
CA GLY A 119 -9.25 11.87 23.86
C GLY A 119 -9.55 13.37 23.66
N LYS A 120 -9.41 13.89 22.43
CA LYS A 120 -9.82 15.26 22.10
C LYS A 120 -11.32 15.47 22.29
N ILE A 121 -12.15 14.55 21.78
CA ILE A 121 -13.62 14.62 21.91
C ILE A 121 -14.02 14.64 23.39
N ASP A 122 -13.44 13.77 24.20
CA ASP A 122 -13.75 13.69 25.63
C ASP A 122 -13.33 14.96 26.38
N SER A 123 -12.16 15.52 26.04
CA SER A 123 -11.71 16.81 26.57
C SER A 123 -12.67 17.95 26.21
N TYR A 124 -13.10 18.04 24.94
CA TYR A 124 -14.06 19.05 24.51
C TYR A 124 -15.43 18.88 25.17
N ARG A 125 -15.91 17.64 25.33
CA ARG A 125 -17.17 17.35 26.05
C ARG A 125 -17.09 17.81 27.51
N ARG A 126 -15.99 17.50 28.20
CA ARG A 126 -15.76 17.92 29.60
C ARG A 126 -15.63 19.43 29.73
N PHE A 127 -14.85 20.06 28.85
CA PHE A 127 -14.71 21.52 28.81
C PHE A 127 -16.05 22.21 28.59
N LYS A 128 -16.84 21.76 27.61
CA LYS A 128 -18.19 22.25 27.37
C LYS A 128 -19.07 22.12 28.61
N ALA A 129 -19.05 20.98 29.30
CA ALA A 129 -19.85 20.79 30.51
C ALA A 129 -19.46 21.78 31.62
N MET A 130 -18.16 21.95 31.90
CA MET A 130 -17.67 22.90 32.91
C MET A 130 -17.99 24.34 32.53
N LEU A 131 -17.80 24.70 31.26
CA LEU A 131 -18.11 26.04 30.76
C LEU A 131 -19.60 26.36 30.92
N LEU A 132 -20.50 25.41 30.62
CA LEU A 132 -21.94 25.60 30.81
C LEU A 132 -22.31 25.78 32.29
N VAL A 133 -21.60 25.14 33.21
CA VAL A 133 -21.78 25.35 34.66
C VAL A 133 -21.38 26.75 35.06
N GLU A 134 -20.19 27.22 34.66
CA GLU A 134 -19.73 28.57 35.00
C GLU A 134 -20.57 29.66 34.36
N LEU A 135 -20.96 29.51 33.08
CA LEU A 135 -21.87 30.44 32.42
C LEU A 135 -23.26 30.49 33.08
N SER A 136 -23.76 29.37 33.60
CA SER A 136 -25.04 29.34 34.33
C SER A 136 -24.97 30.11 35.65
N LYS A 137 -23.79 30.23 36.27
CA LYS A 137 -23.57 31.03 37.49
C LYS A 137 -23.48 32.52 37.18
N VAL A 138 -22.75 32.89 36.12
CA VAL A 138 -22.47 34.30 35.80
C VAL A 138 -23.61 34.95 35.01
N PHE A 139 -24.29 34.20 34.13
CA PHE A 139 -25.31 34.71 33.20
C PHE A 139 -26.58 33.84 33.19
N PRO A 140 -27.36 33.79 34.29
CA PRO A 140 -28.48 32.86 34.44
C PRO A 140 -29.63 33.12 33.45
N ASN A 141 -29.92 34.38 33.13
CA ASN A 141 -31.03 34.76 32.24
C ASN A 141 -30.73 34.41 30.77
N GLU A 142 -29.50 34.69 30.33
CA GLU A 142 -28.99 34.36 28.99
C GLU A 142 -28.90 32.84 28.81
N MET A 143 -28.46 32.11 29.85
CA MET A 143 -28.44 30.66 29.84
C MET A 143 -29.84 30.04 29.77
N GLY A 144 -30.85 30.67 30.38
CA GLY A 144 -32.25 30.29 30.20
C GLY A 144 -32.70 30.38 28.73
N LYS A 145 -32.37 31.48 28.05
CA LYS A 145 -32.66 31.67 26.61
C LYS A 145 -31.89 30.67 25.74
N TYR A 146 -30.61 30.43 26.06
CA TYR A 146 -29.78 29.47 25.34
C TYR A 146 -30.34 28.04 25.38
N ARG A 147 -30.76 27.58 26.57
CA ARG A 147 -31.35 26.24 26.74
C ARG A 147 -32.69 26.09 26.00
N ALA A 148 -33.51 27.15 25.97
CA ALA A 148 -34.78 27.16 25.25
C ALA A 148 -34.61 27.02 23.72
N VAL A 149 -33.54 27.59 23.14
CA VAL A 149 -33.25 27.50 21.70
C VAL A 149 -32.54 26.20 21.33
N ARG A 150 -31.62 25.72 22.18
CA ARG A 150 -30.83 24.53 21.85
C ARG A 150 -31.63 23.23 21.92
N GLY A 151 -32.67 23.18 22.77
CA GLY A 151 -33.22 21.92 23.24
C GLY A 151 -32.19 21.19 24.09
N ASP A 152 -32.59 20.61 25.22
CA ASP A 152 -31.66 19.84 26.05
C ASP A 152 -31.24 18.58 25.27
N GLU A 153 -30.13 18.64 24.53
CA GLU A 153 -29.45 17.48 23.92
C GLU A 153 -28.85 16.59 25.02
N ARG A 154 -29.72 16.11 25.91
CA ARG A 154 -29.51 14.88 26.67
C ARG A 154 -30.05 13.73 25.83
N SER A 155 -29.38 13.46 24.72
CA SER A 155 -29.28 12.09 24.24
C SER A 155 -28.03 11.52 24.89
N SER A 156 -28.21 10.99 26.09
CA SER A 156 -27.23 10.15 26.77
C SER A 156 -26.78 9.04 25.81
N ASN A 157 -25.50 9.03 25.47
CA ASN A 157 -24.77 7.82 25.08
C ASN A 157 -23.78 7.52 26.18
#